data_AF-A0A4R4WJ83-F1
#
_entry.id   AF-A0A4R4WJ83-F1
#
_cell.length_a   1.000
_cell.length_b   1.000
_cell.length_c   1.000
_cell.angle_alpha   90.00
_cell.angle_beta   90.00
_cell.angle_gamma   90.00
#
_symmetry.space_group_name_H-M   'P 1'
#
loop_
_entity.id
_entity.type
_entity.pdbx_description
1 polymer ?
#
loop_
_entity_poly.entity_id
_entity_poly.type
_entity_poly.pdbx_seq_one_letter_code
_entity_poly.pdbx_strand_id
1 'polypeptide(L)'
;MIQMQISAHGRLARKTMALTVALTLSASVGFAAVTSSRPASAAAAAVPSYSAGIAGESWTIENASACSATLGAGGNLREGAGWFPGKCQGAGQAPQITGTSDARALTFRTDKDFRYEGAIVEDPAKNTWKDAAGNTLRDRSELATGWDLPFHTDVWVGFDVRIPEGVDDVTGSGAYVLQLWQCTANPIGGVRIQSGAGNGHNLQFVRRGEDPDTNYDISMATKSIGANEWHSFVIKYNVEPYHDGAPKGRIAVYHKRVGATTVEEKLFEREEYFGYATRSTCKDDSFKNEFRIKFGMYKDYQPGATFRSDFRNVRIGASKAAVQPYNRG
;
A
#
# COMPACT_ATOMS: atom_id res chain seq x y z
N MET A 1 11.16 60.03 -27.28
CA MET A 1 10.33 59.67 -28.45
C MET A 1 9.85 58.24 -28.20
N ILE A 2 8.81 58.00 -27.40
CA ILE A 2 7.36 58.20 -27.66
C ILE A 2 6.96 57.57 -29.00
N GLN A 3 6.28 56.42 -28.98
CA GLN A 3 4.82 56.41 -29.21
C GLN A 3 4.16 55.11 -28.75
N MET A 4 3.37 55.25 -27.68
CA MET A 4 2.24 54.42 -27.28
C MET A 4 1.18 54.40 -28.39
N GLN A 5 0.54 53.25 -28.64
CA GLN A 5 -0.79 53.22 -29.26
C GLN A 5 -1.80 52.66 -28.25
N ILE A 6 -2.54 53.59 -27.66
CA ILE A 6 -3.89 53.37 -27.13
C ILE A 6 -4.84 53.85 -28.23
N SER A 7 -5.90 53.10 -28.51
CA SER A 7 -7.13 53.67 -29.06
C SER A 7 -8.35 52.89 -28.56
N ALA A 8 -9.40 53.66 -28.29
CA ALA A 8 -10.53 53.35 -27.43
C ALA A 8 -11.84 53.19 -28.22
N HIS A 9 -12.76 52.42 -27.64
CA HIS A 9 -14.21 52.66 -27.44
C HIS A 9 -15.08 53.30 -28.54
N GLY A 10 -16.17 52.58 -28.90
CA GLY A 10 -17.43 53.14 -29.42
C GLY A 10 -18.63 52.31 -28.91
N ARG A 11 -19.42 52.83 -27.97
CA ARG A 11 -20.79 53.40 -28.11
C ARG A 11 -21.86 52.40 -28.60
N LEU A 12 -22.69 51.90 -27.68
CA LEU A 12 -24.06 52.37 -27.38
C LEU A 12 -25.11 52.03 -28.45
N ALA A 13 -25.99 51.08 -28.14
CA ALA A 13 -27.39 51.12 -28.57
C ALA A 13 -28.29 50.50 -27.47
N ARG A 14 -28.94 51.39 -26.72
CA ARG A 14 -30.09 51.09 -25.84
C ARG A 14 -31.32 50.84 -26.71
N LYS A 15 -32.11 49.82 -26.37
CA LYS A 15 -33.58 49.83 -26.51
C LYS A 15 -34.24 49.11 -25.32
N THR A 16 -34.74 49.91 -24.40
CA THR A 16 -35.93 49.74 -23.55
C THR A 16 -37.17 49.48 -24.44
N MET A 17 -38.30 48.87 -24.07
CA MET A 17 -39.00 48.43 -22.84
C MET A 17 -39.96 47.28 -23.23
N ALA A 18 -40.38 46.43 -22.28
CA ALA A 18 -41.80 46.27 -21.94
C ALA A 18 -41.94 45.39 -20.68
N LEU A 19 -42.55 46.01 -19.67
CA LEU A 19 -42.94 45.46 -18.38
C LEU A 19 -44.17 44.57 -18.56
N THR A 20 -44.17 43.37 -17.98
CA THR A 20 -45.44 42.71 -17.60
C THR A 20 -45.24 42.09 -16.23
N VAL A 21 -45.92 42.69 -15.26
CA VAL A 21 -46.05 42.22 -13.88
C VAL A 21 -47.09 41.12 -13.88
N ALA A 22 -46.74 39.95 -13.36
CA ALA A 22 -47.69 39.00 -12.80
C ALA A 22 -47.11 38.48 -11.48
N LEU A 23 -47.67 39.00 -10.39
CA LEU A 23 -47.47 38.55 -9.01
C LEU A 23 -48.39 37.36 -8.78
N THR A 24 -47.83 36.21 -8.38
CA THR A 24 -48.56 35.22 -7.56
C THR A 24 -47.61 34.49 -6.62
N LEU A 25 -47.90 34.73 -5.34
CA LEU A 25 -47.55 34.09 -4.07
C LEU A 25 -46.67 32.82 -4.02
N SER A 26 -45.60 32.95 -3.24
CA SER A 26 -45.28 32.20 -2.01
C SER A 26 -45.27 30.65 -2.04
N ALA A 27 -44.06 30.07 -2.05
CA ALA A 27 -43.72 28.88 -1.25
C ALA A 27 -42.20 28.79 -1.03
N SER A 28 -41.79 29.08 0.21
CA SER A 28 -40.59 28.57 0.93
C SER A 28 -39.39 28.06 0.10
N VAL A 29 -38.35 28.88 0.03
CA VAL A 29 -36.99 28.44 -0.37
C VAL A 29 -36.39 27.64 0.78
N GLY A 30 -36.57 26.32 0.75
CA GLY A 30 -35.65 25.42 1.42
C GLY A 30 -34.33 25.44 0.67
N PHE A 31 -33.22 25.71 1.37
CA PHE A 31 -31.89 25.48 0.82
C PHE A 31 -31.76 24.00 0.46
N ALA A 32 -31.97 23.65 -0.81
CA ALA A 32 -31.55 22.37 -1.33
C ALA A 32 -30.03 22.39 -1.32
N ALA A 33 -29.44 21.68 -0.36
CA ALA A 33 -28.05 21.31 -0.41
C ALA A 33 -27.81 20.68 -1.78
N VAL A 34 -26.95 21.31 -2.59
CA VAL A 34 -26.39 20.68 -3.77
C VAL A 34 -25.48 19.58 -3.26
N THR A 35 -26.07 18.43 -2.92
CA THR A 35 -25.34 17.20 -2.78
C THR A 35 -24.84 16.87 -4.19
N SER A 36 -23.57 17.11 -4.45
CA SER A 36 -22.90 16.52 -5.61
C SER A 36 -23.11 15.02 -5.52
N SER A 37 -24.02 14.50 -6.34
CA SER A 37 -24.25 13.08 -6.48
C SER A 37 -22.96 12.49 -7.05
N ARG A 38 -22.13 11.94 -6.17
CA ARG A 38 -20.99 11.10 -6.56
C ARG A 38 -21.54 10.04 -7.52
N PRO A 39 -21.01 9.89 -8.74
CA PRO A 39 -21.43 8.80 -9.61
C PRO A 39 -21.25 7.50 -8.82
N ALA A 40 -22.27 6.65 -8.86
CA ALA A 40 -22.29 5.41 -8.11
C ALA A 40 -21.02 4.63 -8.42
N SER A 41 -20.20 4.38 -7.38
CA SER A 41 -19.16 3.36 -7.45
C SER A 41 -19.81 2.09 -7.98
N ALA A 42 -19.15 1.43 -8.94
CA ALA A 42 -19.59 0.15 -9.50
C ALA A 42 -20.03 -0.79 -8.35
N ALA A 43 -21.07 -1.60 -8.58
CA ALA A 43 -21.64 -2.49 -7.58
C ALA A 43 -20.55 -3.11 -6.70
N ALA A 44 -20.61 -2.86 -5.39
CA ALA A 44 -19.56 -3.23 -4.45
C ALA A 44 -19.21 -4.72 -4.61
N ALA A 45 -18.04 -5.00 -5.17
CA ALA A 45 -17.58 -6.37 -5.33
C ALA A 45 -17.38 -6.97 -3.93
N ALA A 46 -17.79 -8.22 -3.74
CA ALA A 46 -17.61 -8.88 -2.46
C ALA A 46 -16.11 -8.92 -2.11
N VAL A 47 -15.73 -8.34 -0.97
CA VAL A 47 -14.34 -8.42 -0.49
C VAL A 47 -14.17 -9.75 0.24
N PRO A 48 -13.35 -10.67 -0.28
CA PRO A 48 -13.22 -11.96 0.33
C PRO A 48 -12.42 -11.87 1.65
N SER A 49 -12.75 -12.74 2.61
CA SER A 49 -12.25 -12.68 4.00
C SER A 49 -11.18 -13.72 4.24
N TYR A 50 -10.03 -13.31 4.77
CA TYR A 50 -8.89 -14.20 4.97
C TYR A 50 -8.08 -13.85 6.19
N SER A 51 -7.30 -14.83 6.61
CA SER A 51 -6.40 -14.71 7.72
C SER A 51 -5.12 -15.50 7.53
N ALA A 52 -4.00 -14.94 7.97
CA ALA A 52 -2.71 -15.60 8.05
C ALA A 52 -2.04 -15.33 9.41
N GLY A 53 -1.35 -16.32 9.94
CA GLY A 53 -0.64 -16.21 11.21
C GLY A 53 -1.58 -16.07 12.41
N ILE A 54 -2.72 -16.79 12.44
CA ILE A 54 -3.67 -16.74 13.56
C ILE A 54 -3.25 -17.65 14.70
N ALA A 55 -3.23 -17.10 15.92
CA ALA A 55 -2.93 -17.88 17.12
C ALA A 55 -3.92 -19.04 17.30
N GLY A 56 -3.40 -20.22 17.65
CA GLY A 56 -4.19 -21.44 17.80
C GLY A 56 -4.33 -22.26 16.51
N GLU A 57 -4.06 -21.68 15.34
CA GLU A 57 -4.08 -22.40 14.06
C GLU A 57 -2.74 -23.10 13.78
N SER A 58 -2.80 -24.17 12.99
CA SER A 58 -1.61 -24.89 12.51
C SER A 58 -1.09 -24.25 11.23
N TRP A 59 0.14 -23.71 11.28
CA TRP A 59 0.84 -23.13 10.13
C TRP A 59 1.93 -24.08 9.63
N THR A 60 2.11 -24.17 8.32
CA THR A 60 3.20 -24.92 7.69
C THR A 60 3.81 -24.07 6.58
N ILE A 61 5.14 -24.06 6.48
CA ILE A 61 5.83 -23.52 5.30
C ILE A 61 6.16 -24.68 4.38
N GLU A 62 5.49 -24.73 3.23
CA GLU A 62 5.64 -25.78 2.24
C GLU A 62 6.78 -25.47 1.25
N ASN A 63 7.55 -26.49 0.89
CA ASN A 63 8.59 -26.44 -0.14
C ASN A 63 9.57 -25.26 0.05
N ALA A 64 10.05 -25.03 1.27
CA ALA A 64 10.91 -23.88 1.59
C ALA A 64 12.15 -23.77 0.67
N SER A 65 12.77 -24.90 0.32
CA SER A 65 13.95 -24.94 -0.58
C SER A 65 13.66 -24.54 -2.03
N ALA A 66 12.40 -24.55 -2.46
CA ALA A 66 11.98 -24.16 -3.80
C ALA A 66 11.54 -22.68 -3.89
N CYS A 67 11.64 -21.93 -2.79
CA CYS A 67 11.26 -20.51 -2.81
C CYS A 67 12.13 -19.74 -3.81
N SER A 68 11.49 -19.05 -4.75
CA SER A 68 12.17 -18.41 -5.87
C SER A 68 11.42 -17.18 -6.34
N ALA A 69 11.94 -16.51 -7.39
CA ALA A 69 11.32 -15.31 -7.94
C ALA A 69 9.93 -15.61 -8.55
N THR A 70 9.61 -16.88 -8.78
CA THR A 70 8.28 -17.34 -9.20
C THR A 70 7.37 -17.48 -7.98
N LEU A 71 6.28 -16.70 -7.97
CA LEU A 71 5.29 -16.73 -6.91
C LEU A 71 4.64 -18.12 -6.84
N GLY A 72 4.63 -18.73 -5.65
CA GLY A 72 4.01 -20.03 -5.42
C GLY A 72 4.94 -21.24 -5.60
N ALA A 73 6.17 -21.05 -6.10
CA ALA A 73 7.11 -22.15 -6.34
C ALA A 73 7.58 -22.83 -5.03
N GLY A 74 7.63 -22.09 -3.93
CA GLY A 74 8.05 -22.60 -2.63
C GLY A 74 8.04 -21.51 -1.56
N GLY A 75 8.26 -21.91 -0.30
CA GLY A 75 8.10 -21.01 0.84
C GLY A 75 6.64 -20.59 1.07
N ASN A 76 5.69 -21.43 0.63
CA ASN A 76 4.26 -21.13 0.70
C ASN A 76 3.74 -21.36 2.11
N LEU A 77 2.90 -20.48 2.62
CA LEU A 77 2.22 -20.71 3.89
C LEU A 77 0.92 -21.47 3.65
N ARG A 78 0.76 -22.57 4.39
CA ARG A 78 -0.49 -23.29 4.58
C ARG A 78 -1.01 -23.06 5.99
N GLU A 79 -2.27 -22.66 6.12
CA GLU A 79 -2.94 -22.46 7.41
C GLU A 79 -4.42 -22.83 7.29
N GLY A 80 -4.82 -23.96 7.87
CA GLY A 80 -6.14 -24.54 7.63
C GLY A 80 -6.41 -24.72 6.13
N ALA A 81 -7.49 -24.12 5.63
CA ALA A 81 -7.81 -24.07 4.19
C ALA A 81 -7.10 -22.94 3.42
N GLY A 82 -6.42 -22.03 4.13
CA GLY A 82 -5.68 -20.92 3.54
C GLY A 82 -4.39 -21.36 2.88
N TRP A 83 -4.09 -20.74 1.73
CA TRP A 83 -2.83 -20.90 1.02
C TRP A 83 -2.33 -19.53 0.55
N PHE A 84 -1.12 -19.19 0.98
CA PHE A 84 -0.47 -17.92 0.65
C PHE A 84 0.82 -18.24 -0.11
N PRO A 85 0.87 -17.95 -1.43
CA PRO A 85 2.06 -18.25 -2.21
C PRO A 85 3.26 -17.42 -1.78
N GLY A 86 4.40 -18.09 -1.60
CA GLY A 86 5.68 -17.50 -1.29
C GLY A 86 6.42 -16.98 -2.53
N LYS A 87 7.24 -15.96 -2.35
CA LYS A 87 8.18 -15.46 -3.36
C LYS A 87 9.47 -15.03 -2.69
N CYS A 88 10.60 -15.55 -3.19
CA CYS A 88 11.94 -15.22 -2.72
C CYS A 88 12.81 -14.70 -3.86
N GLN A 89 13.68 -13.74 -3.60
CA GLN A 89 14.65 -13.27 -4.59
C GLN A 89 15.86 -12.72 -3.84
N GLY A 90 17.04 -12.91 -4.42
CA GLY A 90 18.28 -12.38 -3.88
C GLY A 90 18.60 -12.92 -2.52
N ALA A 91 18.95 -12.04 -1.60
CA ALA A 91 19.25 -12.38 -0.22
C ALA A 91 18.03 -12.87 0.56
N GLY A 92 16.80 -12.74 0.05
CA GLY A 92 15.61 -13.15 0.78
C GLY A 92 15.51 -14.67 0.97
N GLN A 93 15.35 -15.11 2.21
CA GLN A 93 15.18 -16.52 2.56
C GLN A 93 13.69 -16.90 2.56
N ALA A 94 13.37 -18.19 2.43
CA ALA A 94 11.99 -18.67 2.59
C ALA A 94 11.41 -18.22 3.96
N PRO A 95 10.12 -17.86 4.03
CA PRO A 95 9.48 -17.51 5.30
C PRO A 95 9.67 -18.62 6.33
N GLN A 96 9.79 -18.24 7.59
CA GLN A 96 9.97 -19.16 8.71
C GLN A 96 8.85 -19.00 9.72
N ILE A 97 8.55 -20.09 10.42
CA ILE A 97 7.72 -20.04 11.61
C ILE A 97 8.66 -19.99 12.81
N THR A 98 8.63 -18.91 13.57
CA THR A 98 9.46 -18.73 14.77
C THR A 98 8.61 -18.58 16.02
N GLY A 99 9.21 -18.78 17.20
CA GLY A 99 8.54 -18.74 18.50
C GLY A 99 7.87 -20.06 18.87
N THR A 100 8.02 -20.49 20.12
CA THR A 100 7.53 -21.78 20.63
C THR A 100 6.52 -21.68 21.78
N SER A 101 6.39 -20.53 22.45
CA SER A 101 5.49 -20.39 23.62
C SER A 101 4.83 -19.02 23.77
N ASP A 102 5.54 -17.89 23.56
CA ASP A 102 4.92 -16.56 23.59
C ASP A 102 4.89 -15.94 22.19
N ALA A 103 3.79 -16.30 21.53
CA ALA A 103 3.32 -15.86 20.23
C ALA A 103 4.24 -16.14 19.04
N ARG A 104 3.99 -17.31 18.46
CA ARG A 104 4.42 -17.73 17.12
C ARG A 104 4.31 -16.59 16.10
N ALA A 105 5.29 -16.49 15.21
CA ALA A 105 5.36 -15.47 14.17
C ALA A 105 5.77 -16.05 12.81
N LEU A 106 5.28 -15.40 11.75
CA LEU A 106 5.79 -15.56 10.39
C LEU A 106 6.98 -14.60 10.23
N THR A 107 8.19 -15.15 10.13
CA THR A 107 9.44 -14.39 10.03
C THR A 107 9.93 -14.38 8.60
N PHE A 108 10.25 -13.19 8.11
CA PHE A 108 10.83 -12.91 6.81
C PHE A 108 12.19 -12.27 7.01
N ARG A 109 13.23 -12.76 6.33
CA ARG A 109 14.59 -12.27 6.55
C ARG A 109 15.50 -12.37 5.32
N THR A 110 16.59 -11.63 5.36
CA THR A 110 17.69 -11.77 4.39
C THR A 110 18.84 -12.60 4.93
N ASP A 111 19.59 -13.20 4.02
CA ASP A 111 20.91 -13.76 4.24
C ASP A 111 21.97 -12.68 4.06
N LYS A 112 22.61 -12.27 5.16
CA LYS A 112 23.64 -11.22 5.17
C LYS A 112 24.86 -11.59 4.32
N ASP A 113 25.12 -12.86 4.08
CA ASP A 113 26.30 -13.34 3.36
C ASP A 113 26.01 -13.53 1.86
N PHE A 114 24.76 -13.42 1.44
CA PHE A 114 24.37 -13.50 0.04
C PHE A 114 24.97 -12.35 -0.77
N ARG A 115 25.57 -12.66 -1.91
CA ARG A 115 26.08 -11.69 -2.86
C ARG A 115 25.64 -12.05 -4.27
N TYR A 116 25.06 -11.09 -4.98
CA TYR A 116 24.86 -11.20 -6.42
C TYR A 116 26.21 -11.07 -7.14
N GLU A 117 26.59 -12.09 -7.90
CA GLU A 117 27.78 -12.04 -8.75
C GLU A 117 27.64 -10.94 -9.81
N GLY A 118 28.67 -10.12 -9.97
CA GLY A 118 28.65 -9.01 -10.93
C GLY A 118 27.70 -7.86 -10.57
N ALA A 119 27.22 -7.77 -9.33
CA ALA A 119 26.38 -6.66 -8.89
C ALA A 119 27.12 -5.32 -8.97
N ILE A 120 26.48 -4.34 -9.61
CA ILE A 120 26.98 -2.97 -9.71
C ILE A 120 25.95 -1.99 -9.16
N VAL A 121 26.43 -0.91 -8.52
CA VAL A 121 25.58 0.22 -8.13
C VAL A 121 25.22 0.98 -9.40
N GLU A 122 23.92 1.10 -9.69
CA GLU A 122 23.40 1.88 -10.81
C GLU A 122 23.30 3.37 -10.45
N ASP A 123 22.60 3.69 -9.35
CA ASP A 123 22.42 5.05 -8.85
C ASP A 123 22.85 5.10 -7.38
N PRO A 124 24.04 5.66 -7.08
CA PRO A 124 24.54 5.79 -5.72
C PRO A 124 23.63 6.61 -4.80
N ALA A 125 22.91 7.59 -5.33
CA ALA A 125 22.02 8.44 -4.53
C ALA A 125 20.74 7.71 -4.11
N LYS A 126 20.25 6.78 -4.94
CA LYS A 126 19.06 5.97 -4.65
C LYS A 126 19.36 4.58 -4.11
N ASN A 127 20.64 4.22 -4.05
CA ASN A 127 21.13 2.88 -3.74
C ASN A 127 20.41 1.78 -4.55
N THR A 128 20.30 1.97 -5.86
CA THR A 128 19.76 0.96 -6.79
C THR A 128 20.90 0.16 -7.42
N TRP A 129 20.68 -1.14 -7.62
CA TRP A 129 21.71 -2.07 -8.08
C TRP A 129 21.23 -2.89 -9.27
N LYS A 130 22.17 -3.27 -10.16
CA LYS A 130 21.91 -4.12 -11.33
C LYS A 130 22.88 -5.30 -11.41
N ASP A 131 22.45 -6.38 -12.06
CA ASP A 131 23.33 -7.47 -12.48
C ASP A 131 24.10 -7.10 -13.77
N ALA A 132 24.99 -8.00 -14.20
CA ALA A 132 25.77 -7.84 -15.43
C ALA A 132 24.92 -7.76 -16.71
N ALA A 133 23.67 -8.23 -16.68
CA ALA A 133 22.71 -8.13 -17.79
C ALA A 133 21.87 -6.85 -17.73
N GLY A 134 22.09 -5.99 -16.73
CA GLY A 134 21.38 -4.73 -16.54
C GLY A 134 20.02 -4.87 -15.85
N ASN A 135 19.69 -6.04 -15.29
CA ASN A 135 18.44 -6.24 -14.54
C ASN A 135 18.58 -5.69 -13.13
N THR A 136 17.56 -4.98 -12.65
CA THR A 136 17.60 -4.45 -11.29
C THR A 136 17.52 -5.57 -10.24
N LEU A 137 18.46 -5.54 -9.30
CA LEU A 137 18.58 -6.52 -8.23
C LEU A 137 17.60 -6.20 -7.10
N ARG A 138 16.91 -7.23 -6.61
CA ARG A 138 15.88 -7.12 -5.58
C ARG A 138 16.02 -8.26 -4.58
N ASP A 139 16.02 -7.92 -3.31
CA ASP A 139 15.88 -8.85 -2.22
C ASP A 139 14.42 -8.91 -1.78
N ARG A 140 13.85 -10.12 -1.71
CA ARG A 140 12.49 -10.29 -1.20
C ARG A 140 12.29 -11.63 -0.54
N SER A 141 11.48 -11.61 0.51
CA SER A 141 10.92 -12.77 1.19
C SER A 141 9.51 -12.36 1.56
N GLU A 142 8.52 -12.88 0.84
CA GLU A 142 7.15 -12.41 0.96
C GLU A 142 6.15 -13.55 0.78
N LEU A 143 4.99 -13.40 1.41
CA LEU A 143 3.77 -14.12 1.10
C LEU A 143 2.80 -13.19 0.38
N ALA A 144 2.07 -13.70 -0.60
CA ALA A 144 0.98 -12.98 -1.25
C ALA A 144 -0.37 -13.60 -0.89
N THR A 145 -1.45 -12.84 -1.03
CA THR A 145 -2.79 -13.42 -1.08
C THR A 145 -2.94 -14.31 -2.31
N GLY A 146 -3.68 -15.42 -2.19
CA GLY A 146 -3.93 -16.34 -3.30
C GLY A 146 -4.92 -15.82 -4.35
N TRP A 147 -5.49 -14.64 -4.12
CA TRP A 147 -6.52 -13.97 -4.93
C TRP A 147 -6.22 -12.48 -5.01
N ASP A 148 -6.92 -11.83 -5.93
CA ASP A 148 -6.90 -10.38 -6.09
C ASP A 148 -8.13 -9.75 -5.43
N LEU A 149 -7.99 -8.48 -5.04
CA LEU A 149 -8.94 -7.69 -4.26
C LEU A 149 -9.47 -6.56 -5.13
N PRO A 150 -10.76 -6.23 -5.05
CA PRO A 150 -11.38 -5.29 -5.98
C PRO A 150 -11.00 -3.85 -5.70
N PHE A 151 -10.94 -3.03 -6.75
CA PHE A 151 -10.98 -1.57 -6.66
C PHE A 151 -12.40 -1.07 -6.35
N HIS A 152 -12.54 0.24 -6.14
CA HIS A 152 -13.80 0.96 -5.94
C HIS A 152 -14.61 0.51 -4.70
N THR A 153 -14.05 -0.40 -3.90
CA THR A 153 -14.65 -1.01 -2.72
C THR A 153 -13.71 -0.86 -1.52
N ASP A 154 -14.29 -0.73 -0.34
CA ASP A 154 -13.54 -0.69 0.91
C ASP A 154 -12.94 -2.07 1.25
N VAL A 155 -11.63 -2.19 1.13
CA VAL A 155 -10.85 -3.32 1.59
C VAL A 155 -10.15 -2.95 2.88
N TRP A 156 -10.35 -3.77 3.92
CA TRP A 156 -9.71 -3.59 5.21
C TRP A 156 -8.61 -4.63 5.40
N VAL A 157 -7.48 -4.20 5.95
CA VAL A 157 -6.30 -5.02 6.21
C VAL A 157 -5.85 -4.78 7.64
N GLY A 158 -5.91 -5.81 8.48
CA GLY A 158 -5.39 -5.77 9.85
C GLY A 158 -4.20 -6.70 9.99
N PHE A 159 -3.18 -6.30 10.73
CA PHE A 159 -2.03 -7.17 11.01
C PHE A 159 -1.25 -6.68 12.23
N ASP A 160 -0.59 -7.61 12.91
CA ASP A 160 0.48 -7.31 13.84
C ASP A 160 1.82 -7.43 13.11
N VAL A 161 2.69 -6.45 13.31
CA VAL A 161 4.06 -6.45 12.80
C VAL A 161 5.05 -6.14 13.92
N ARG A 162 6.22 -6.76 13.85
CA ARG A 162 7.38 -6.44 14.67
C ARG A 162 8.61 -6.39 13.77
N ILE A 163 9.45 -5.38 13.98
CA ILE A 163 10.80 -5.32 13.43
C ILE A 163 11.77 -5.63 14.58
N PRO A 164 12.43 -6.79 14.59
CA PRO A 164 13.33 -7.19 15.68
C PRO A 164 14.59 -6.33 15.75
N GLU A 165 15.27 -6.40 16.89
CA GLU A 165 16.63 -5.84 17.03
C GLU A 165 17.63 -6.57 16.11
N GLY A 166 18.77 -5.91 15.85
CA GLY A 166 19.84 -6.46 15.03
C GLY A 166 19.54 -6.46 13.53
N VAL A 167 18.56 -5.68 13.09
CA VAL A 167 18.35 -5.36 11.68
C VAL A 167 19.15 -4.12 11.29
N ASP A 168 19.65 -4.10 10.05
CA ASP A 168 20.39 -2.98 9.51
C ASP A 168 19.46 -1.85 9.02
N ASP A 169 20.02 -0.65 8.95
CA ASP A 169 19.35 0.50 8.37
C ASP A 169 19.00 0.28 6.90
N VAL A 170 17.81 0.73 6.55
CA VAL A 170 17.34 0.69 5.17
C VAL A 170 17.77 1.98 4.45
N THR A 171 18.41 1.83 3.30
CA THR A 171 18.84 2.95 2.45
C THR A 171 17.96 3.07 1.19
N GLY A 172 18.08 4.19 0.46
CA GLY A 172 17.37 4.40 -0.81
C GLY A 172 15.86 4.58 -0.65
N SER A 173 15.07 3.78 -1.38
CA SER A 173 13.60 3.91 -1.44
C SER A 173 12.84 3.27 -0.26
N GLY A 174 13.55 2.74 0.75
CA GLY A 174 12.95 1.98 1.85
C GLY A 174 12.70 0.51 1.52
N ALA A 175 12.20 -0.26 2.50
CA ALA A 175 11.93 -1.70 2.38
C ALA A 175 10.47 -1.97 2.69
N TYR A 176 9.70 -2.45 1.72
CA TYR A 176 8.31 -2.79 1.95
C TYR A 176 8.19 -3.93 2.94
N VAL A 177 7.30 -3.75 3.92
CA VAL A 177 6.82 -4.83 4.80
C VAL A 177 5.42 -5.30 4.40
N LEU A 178 4.67 -4.45 3.70
CA LEU A 178 3.40 -4.77 3.07
C LEU A 178 3.26 -4.00 1.76
N GLN A 179 2.83 -4.65 0.69
CA GLN A 179 2.60 -4.06 -0.62
C GLN A 179 1.16 -4.27 -1.08
N LEU A 180 0.61 -3.24 -1.73
CA LEU A 180 -0.54 -3.35 -2.63
C LEU A 180 0.04 -3.48 -4.03
N TRP A 181 -0.17 -4.60 -4.68
CA TRP A 181 0.47 -4.93 -5.96
C TRP A 181 -0.58 -5.05 -7.07
N GLN A 182 -0.53 -4.13 -8.02
CA GLN A 182 -1.38 -4.14 -9.21
C GLN A 182 -0.52 -4.64 -10.38
N CYS A 183 -0.98 -5.67 -11.08
CA CYS A 183 -0.38 -6.28 -12.28
C CYS A 183 1.09 -6.75 -12.13
N THR A 184 1.66 -7.33 -13.19
CA THR A 184 2.99 -8.01 -13.20
C THR A 184 4.17 -7.15 -12.70
N ALA A 185 4.08 -5.82 -12.73
CA ALA A 185 5.26 -4.97 -12.55
C ALA A 185 5.33 -4.18 -11.24
N ASN A 186 4.24 -3.59 -10.71
CA ASN A 186 4.41 -2.45 -9.80
C ASN A 186 3.50 -2.43 -8.56
N PRO A 187 4.07 -2.14 -7.36
CA PRO A 187 3.25 -1.78 -6.22
C PRO A 187 2.57 -0.42 -6.46
N ILE A 188 1.33 -0.30 -5.98
CA ILE A 188 0.52 0.93 -5.97
C ILE A 188 0.51 1.60 -4.59
N GLY A 189 1.23 1.03 -3.64
CA GLY A 189 1.35 1.56 -2.29
C GLY A 189 1.66 0.45 -1.29
N GLY A 190 1.59 0.82 -0.02
CA GLY A 190 1.78 -0.12 1.07
C GLY A 190 2.45 0.53 2.28
N VAL A 191 3.17 -0.31 3.02
CA VAL A 191 3.90 0.07 4.23
C VAL A 191 5.36 -0.32 4.03
N ARG A 192 6.28 0.62 4.25
CA ARG A 192 7.72 0.38 4.15
C ARG A 192 8.46 0.85 5.39
N ILE A 193 9.60 0.25 5.69
CA ILE A 193 10.59 0.82 6.58
C ILE A 193 11.15 2.09 5.91
N GLN A 194 11.10 3.22 6.63
CA GLN A 194 11.60 4.50 6.17
C GLN A 194 13.11 4.45 5.99
N SER A 195 13.58 4.97 4.85
CA SER A 195 15.02 5.04 4.61
C SER A 195 15.70 6.10 5.47
N GLY A 196 16.91 5.79 5.97
CA GLY A 196 17.79 6.74 6.64
C GLY A 196 17.30 7.24 7.99
N ALA A 197 16.25 6.62 8.55
CA ALA A 197 15.62 7.09 9.79
C ALA A 197 16.26 6.53 11.07
N GLY A 198 17.40 5.85 10.96
CA GLY A 198 18.03 5.06 12.03
C GLY A 198 17.17 3.86 12.44
N ASN A 199 17.82 2.76 12.80
CA ASN A 199 17.31 1.51 13.37
C ASN A 199 16.19 0.73 12.65
N GLY A 200 15.71 1.15 11.47
CA GLY A 200 14.72 0.40 10.70
C GLY A 200 13.31 0.29 11.35
N HIS A 201 13.07 1.04 12.43
CA HIS A 201 11.84 0.95 13.23
C HIS A 201 10.84 2.09 12.97
N ASN A 202 10.95 2.75 11.82
CA ASN A 202 9.99 3.75 11.37
C ASN A 202 9.22 3.22 10.16
N LEU A 203 7.92 2.97 10.31
CA LEU A 203 7.06 2.51 9.22
C LEU A 203 6.41 3.70 8.53
N GLN A 204 6.65 3.82 7.24
CA GLN A 204 6.10 4.83 6.35
C GLN A 204 4.96 4.22 5.52
N PHE A 205 3.82 4.89 5.53
CA PHE A 205 2.67 4.55 4.69
C PHE A 205 2.80 5.31 3.39
N VAL A 206 2.81 4.58 2.28
CA VAL A 206 3.15 5.15 0.97
C VAL A 206 2.12 4.80 -0.07
N ARG A 207 1.97 5.69 -1.03
CA ARG A 207 1.16 5.48 -2.21
C ARG A 207 2.02 5.58 -3.46
N ARG A 208 1.60 4.88 -4.50
CA ARG A 208 2.15 4.95 -5.86
C ARG A 208 1.00 4.90 -6.87
N GLY A 209 1.23 5.48 -8.02
CA GLY A 209 0.22 5.51 -9.06
C GLY A 209 0.51 6.57 -10.10
N GLU A 210 -0.38 6.64 -11.07
CA GLU A 210 -0.43 7.75 -12.01
C GLU A 210 -1.08 8.93 -11.26
N ASP A 211 -0.29 9.93 -10.90
CA ASP A 211 -0.80 11.23 -10.48
C ASP A 211 -0.04 12.26 -11.32
N PRO A 212 -0.73 13.07 -12.15
CA PRO A 212 -0.08 14.00 -13.06
C PRO A 212 0.71 15.10 -12.35
N ASP A 213 0.35 15.42 -11.10
CA ASP A 213 0.83 16.62 -10.42
C ASP A 213 1.89 16.31 -9.36
N THR A 214 2.24 15.04 -9.14
CA THR A 214 3.11 14.65 -8.02
C THR A 214 4.10 13.53 -8.35
N ASN A 215 5.10 13.38 -7.46
CA ASN A 215 6.06 12.29 -7.54
C ASN A 215 5.37 10.92 -7.48
N TYR A 216 5.92 9.97 -8.25
CA TYR A 216 5.48 8.58 -8.34
C TYR A 216 5.37 7.83 -6.99
N ASP A 217 6.09 8.29 -5.96
CA ASP A 217 6.16 7.67 -4.64
C ASP A 217 6.00 8.75 -3.56
N ILE A 218 4.87 8.72 -2.83
CA ILE A 218 4.59 9.71 -1.78
C ILE A 218 4.44 9.04 -0.43
N SER A 219 5.20 9.57 0.53
CA SER A 219 4.98 9.34 1.96
C SER A 219 3.72 10.04 2.44
N MET A 220 2.82 9.28 3.04
CA MET A 220 1.56 9.78 3.59
C MET A 220 1.66 10.11 5.07
N ALA A 221 2.26 9.20 5.83
CA ALA A 221 2.53 9.33 7.24
C ALA A 221 3.68 8.38 7.62
N THR A 222 4.32 8.66 8.75
CA THR A 222 5.34 7.80 9.37
C THR A 222 4.93 7.51 10.80
N LYS A 223 5.10 6.26 11.24
CA LYS A 223 4.93 5.84 12.62
C LYS A 223 6.18 5.12 13.11
N SER A 224 6.74 5.60 14.22
CA SER A 224 7.77 4.86 14.94
C SER A 224 7.15 3.69 15.71
N ILE A 225 7.74 2.51 15.58
CA ILE A 225 7.24 1.25 16.15
C ILE A 225 8.18 0.59 17.17
N GLY A 226 9.24 1.29 17.60
CA GLY A 226 10.20 0.76 18.57
C GLY A 226 10.94 -0.50 18.11
N ALA A 227 11.98 -0.88 18.85
CA ALA A 227 12.73 -2.10 18.57
C ALA A 227 12.06 -3.29 19.25
N ASN A 228 11.86 -4.40 18.52
CA ASN A 228 11.31 -5.65 19.06
C ASN A 228 9.90 -5.52 19.69
N GLU A 229 9.16 -4.47 19.37
CA GLU A 229 7.79 -4.26 19.84
C GLU A 229 6.76 -4.76 18.81
N TRP A 230 5.67 -5.36 19.28
CA TRP A 230 4.54 -5.72 18.42
C TRP A 230 3.58 -4.54 18.26
N HIS A 231 3.30 -4.19 17.00
CA HIS A 231 2.41 -3.10 16.63
C HIS A 231 1.28 -3.62 15.76
N SER A 232 0.05 -3.33 16.15
CA SER A 232 -1.13 -3.62 15.34
C SER A 232 -1.46 -2.43 14.47
N PHE A 233 -1.70 -2.71 13.19
CA PHE A 233 -2.26 -1.75 12.25
C PHE A 233 -3.57 -2.28 11.69
N VAL A 234 -4.52 -1.36 11.47
CA VAL A 234 -5.70 -1.62 10.65
C VAL A 234 -5.76 -0.53 9.60
N ILE A 235 -5.81 -0.93 8.33
CA ILE A 235 -5.77 -0.02 7.20
C ILE A 235 -7.02 -0.24 6.36
N LYS A 236 -7.72 0.85 6.05
CA LYS A 236 -8.77 0.91 5.06
C LYS A 236 -8.17 1.37 3.75
N TYR A 237 -8.37 0.61 2.69
CA TYR A 237 -8.06 1.00 1.31
C TYR A 237 -9.34 1.03 0.49
N ASN A 238 -9.56 2.13 -0.21
CA ASN A 238 -10.50 2.23 -1.31
C ASN A 238 -9.71 2.78 -2.49
N VAL A 239 -9.38 1.90 -3.44
CA VAL A 239 -8.50 2.23 -4.57
C VAL A 239 -9.36 2.78 -5.71
N GLU A 240 -9.03 3.99 -6.15
CA GLU A 240 -9.60 4.62 -7.35
C GLU A 240 -8.41 5.03 -8.24
N PRO A 241 -8.10 4.27 -9.30
CA PRO A 241 -6.98 4.58 -10.18
C PRO A 241 -7.25 5.87 -10.95
N TYR A 242 -6.21 6.68 -11.13
CA TYR A 242 -6.33 8.00 -11.73
C TYR A 242 -6.74 7.95 -13.21
N HIS A 243 -7.79 8.67 -13.57
CA HIS A 243 -8.03 9.11 -14.94
C HIS A 243 -8.60 10.53 -14.88
N ASP A 244 -8.60 11.26 -15.99
CA ASP A 244 -9.12 12.62 -16.00
C ASP A 244 -10.60 12.64 -15.57
N GLY A 245 -10.93 13.48 -14.59
CA GLY A 245 -12.26 13.55 -13.95
C GLY A 245 -12.61 12.43 -12.96
N ALA A 246 -11.69 11.49 -12.66
CA ALA A 246 -11.92 10.41 -11.71
C ALA A 246 -12.07 10.90 -10.26
N PRO A 247 -12.89 10.25 -9.42
CA PRO A 247 -12.87 10.48 -7.98
C PRO A 247 -11.54 9.98 -7.39
N LYS A 248 -11.11 10.60 -6.29
CA LYS A 248 -10.02 10.08 -5.46
C LYS A 248 -10.48 8.86 -4.66
N GLY A 249 -9.55 7.95 -4.45
CA GLY A 249 -9.68 6.85 -3.51
C GLY A 249 -9.60 7.36 -2.08
N ARG A 250 -9.67 6.46 -1.11
CA ARG A 250 -9.54 6.81 0.31
C ARG A 250 -8.63 5.82 1.02
N ILE A 251 -7.81 6.36 1.91
CA ILE A 251 -7.02 5.56 2.83
C ILE A 251 -7.20 6.07 4.26
N ALA A 252 -7.33 5.15 5.21
CA ALA A 252 -7.32 5.46 6.63
C ALA A 252 -6.48 4.43 7.38
N VAL A 253 -5.61 4.88 8.29
CA VAL A 253 -4.73 4.02 9.06
C VAL A 253 -4.99 4.20 10.55
N TYR A 254 -5.18 3.08 11.22
CA TYR A 254 -5.35 2.97 12.66
C TYR A 254 -4.17 2.17 13.24
N HIS A 255 -3.70 2.57 14.41
CA HIS A 255 -2.55 1.98 15.10
C HIS A 255 -2.89 1.68 16.55
N LYS A 256 -2.38 0.56 17.06
CA LYS A 256 -2.34 0.26 18.49
C LYS A 256 -1.04 -0.49 18.80
N ARG A 257 -0.38 -0.15 19.92
CA ARG A 257 0.73 -0.97 20.42
C ARG A 257 0.17 -2.21 21.12
N VAL A 258 0.67 -3.40 20.78
CA VAL A 258 0.20 -4.65 21.40
C VAL A 258 0.68 -4.74 22.84
N GLY A 259 -0.19 -5.20 23.74
CA GLY A 259 0.12 -5.35 25.17
C GLY A 259 0.14 -4.02 25.95
N ALA A 260 0.00 -2.88 25.28
CA ALA A 260 -0.17 -1.60 25.93
C ALA A 260 -1.64 -1.36 26.30
N THR A 261 -1.87 -0.63 27.39
CA THR A 261 -3.19 -0.12 27.77
C THR A 261 -3.68 1.01 26.85
N THR A 262 -2.92 1.33 25.81
CA THR A 262 -3.22 2.43 24.89
C THR A 262 -4.49 2.14 24.09
N VAL A 263 -5.29 3.19 23.95
CA VAL A 263 -6.43 3.20 23.04
C VAL A 263 -5.89 3.24 21.60
N GLU A 264 -6.62 2.63 20.68
CA GLU A 264 -6.34 2.72 19.26
C GLU A 264 -6.30 4.20 18.80
N GLU A 265 -5.29 4.55 18.01
CA GLU A 265 -5.07 5.87 17.44
C GLU A 265 -5.37 5.84 15.93
N LYS A 266 -6.15 6.78 15.41
CA LYS A 266 -6.25 7.01 13.96
C LYS A 266 -5.08 7.88 13.52
N LEU A 267 -4.08 7.29 12.88
CA LEU A 267 -2.87 7.99 12.42
C LEU A 267 -3.20 9.04 11.36
N PHE A 268 -4.01 8.67 10.37
CA PHE A 268 -4.51 9.59 9.36
C PHE A 268 -5.71 9.01 8.61
N GLU A 269 -6.39 9.88 7.88
CA GLU A 269 -7.42 9.55 6.91
C GLU A 269 -7.48 10.64 5.84
N ARG A 270 -7.44 10.25 4.56
CA ARG A 270 -7.46 11.20 3.45
C ARG A 270 -7.90 10.58 2.13
N GLU A 271 -8.28 11.44 1.21
CA GLU A 271 -8.48 11.09 -0.19
C GLU A 271 -7.15 11.13 -0.95
N GLU A 272 -6.94 10.21 -1.88
CA GLU A 272 -5.65 10.05 -2.57
C GLU A 272 -5.82 9.42 -3.96
N TYR A 273 -4.93 9.76 -4.89
CA TYR A 273 -4.77 9.02 -6.14
C TYR A 273 -3.71 7.94 -5.94
N PHE A 274 -4.11 6.67 -6.10
CA PHE A 274 -3.20 5.54 -6.05
C PHE A 274 -3.77 4.39 -6.85
N GLY A 275 -2.89 3.65 -7.52
CA GLY A 275 -3.27 2.79 -8.63
C GLY A 275 -2.80 3.34 -9.97
N TYR A 276 -2.54 2.43 -10.90
CA TYR A 276 -2.28 2.73 -12.31
C TYR A 276 -3.59 2.62 -13.07
N ALA A 277 -3.83 3.48 -14.05
CA ALA A 277 -4.99 3.42 -14.95
C ALA A 277 -4.62 3.14 -16.41
N THR A 278 -3.38 3.42 -16.83
CA THR A 278 -2.94 3.15 -18.20
C THR A 278 -2.23 1.80 -18.37
N ARG A 279 -2.43 1.20 -19.56
CA ARG A 279 -1.80 -0.06 -19.97
C ARG A 279 -0.26 0.00 -20.04
N SER A 280 0.33 1.19 -20.15
CA SER A 280 1.78 1.33 -20.39
C SER A 280 2.62 0.75 -19.25
N THR A 281 2.12 0.82 -18.02
CA THR A 281 2.77 0.31 -16.80
C THR A 281 2.36 -1.15 -16.48
N CYS A 282 1.21 -1.61 -16.96
CA CYS A 282 0.69 -2.98 -16.82
C CYS A 282 0.75 -3.75 -18.14
N LYS A 283 1.95 -3.87 -18.71
CA LYS A 283 2.18 -4.56 -19.99
C LYS A 283 1.73 -6.02 -19.89
N ASP A 284 0.91 -6.45 -20.85
CA ASP A 284 0.44 -7.83 -21.06
C ASP A 284 -0.53 -8.42 -20.02
N ASP A 285 -1.03 -7.61 -19.08
CA ASP A 285 -2.13 -8.03 -18.19
C ASP A 285 -3.45 -7.45 -18.68
N SER A 286 -4.54 -8.22 -18.55
CA SER A 286 -5.87 -7.60 -18.61
C SER A 286 -5.91 -6.62 -17.44
N PHE A 287 -6.08 -5.33 -17.69
CA PHE A 287 -6.26 -4.32 -16.66
C PHE A 287 -7.51 -4.68 -15.85
N LYS A 288 -7.34 -5.51 -14.83
CA LYS A 288 -8.37 -5.83 -13.86
C LYS A 288 -8.27 -4.75 -12.81
N ASN A 289 -9.41 -4.16 -12.48
CA ASN A 289 -9.58 -3.21 -11.39
C ASN A 289 -9.41 -3.94 -10.05
N GLU A 290 -8.22 -4.50 -9.84
CA GLU A 290 -7.90 -5.44 -8.79
C GLU A 290 -6.44 -5.28 -8.36
N PHE A 291 -6.14 -5.65 -7.12
CA PHE A 291 -4.79 -5.66 -6.57
C PHE A 291 -4.60 -6.83 -5.62
N ARG A 292 -3.35 -7.22 -5.41
CA ARG A 292 -2.96 -8.25 -4.46
C ARG A 292 -2.29 -7.63 -3.25
N ILE A 293 -2.46 -8.24 -2.08
CA ILE A 293 -1.66 -7.90 -0.91
C ILE A 293 -0.47 -8.86 -0.84
N LYS A 294 0.73 -8.29 -0.65
CA LYS A 294 1.94 -9.03 -0.29
C LYS A 294 2.45 -8.52 1.05
N PHE A 295 2.95 -9.39 1.91
CA PHE A 295 3.53 -9.02 3.20
C PHE A 295 4.79 -9.83 3.48
N GLY A 296 5.72 -9.22 4.21
CA GLY A 296 7.03 -9.77 4.49
C GLY A 296 8.11 -8.71 4.38
N MET A 297 9.02 -8.87 3.43
CA MET A 297 10.11 -7.92 3.15
C MET A 297 10.39 -7.87 1.64
N TYR A 298 10.39 -6.66 1.07
CA TYR A 298 10.82 -6.38 -0.30
C TYR A 298 11.67 -5.11 -0.36
N LYS A 299 12.92 -5.24 -0.81
CA LYS A 299 13.90 -4.17 -0.84
C LYS A 299 14.79 -4.32 -2.08
N ASP A 300 15.22 -3.19 -2.64
CA ASP A 300 16.28 -3.18 -3.63
C ASP A 300 17.57 -3.72 -3.01
N TYR A 301 18.33 -4.53 -3.76
CA TYR A 301 19.49 -5.23 -3.19
C TYR A 301 20.39 -4.29 -2.38
N GLN A 302 20.67 -4.68 -1.13
CA GLN A 302 21.59 -3.96 -0.25
C GLN A 302 22.63 -4.97 0.27
N PRO A 303 23.82 -5.05 -0.35
CA PRO A 303 24.80 -6.08 -0.01
C PRO A 303 25.19 -6.02 1.46
N GLY A 304 25.21 -7.19 2.11
CA GLY A 304 25.63 -7.31 3.50
C GLY A 304 24.58 -6.95 4.55
N ALA A 305 23.41 -6.46 4.14
CA ALA A 305 22.38 -6.02 5.06
C ALA A 305 21.51 -7.17 5.57
N THR A 306 21.23 -7.12 6.86
CA THR A 306 20.34 -8.01 7.60
C THR A 306 19.00 -7.31 7.78
N PHE A 307 17.98 -7.74 7.05
CA PHE A 307 16.61 -7.29 7.25
C PHE A 307 15.79 -8.40 7.86
N ARG A 308 14.87 -8.03 8.75
CA ARG A 308 13.89 -8.95 9.31
C ARG A 308 12.58 -8.26 9.63
N SER A 309 11.48 -8.93 9.32
CA SER A 309 10.15 -8.56 9.78
C SER A 309 9.42 -9.81 10.27
N ASP A 310 8.64 -9.63 11.34
CA ASP A 310 7.82 -10.68 11.92
C ASP A 310 6.35 -10.25 11.84
N PHE A 311 5.48 -11.16 11.39
CA PHE A 311 4.05 -10.95 11.25
C PHE A 311 3.24 -11.98 12.02
N ARG A 312 2.05 -11.57 12.48
CA ARG A 312 0.98 -12.46 12.94
C ARG A 312 -0.36 -11.74 12.82
N ASN A 313 -1.46 -12.46 13.03
CA ASN A 313 -2.81 -11.90 13.01
C ASN A 313 -3.14 -11.09 11.75
N VAL A 314 -2.59 -11.48 10.60
CA VAL A 314 -2.88 -10.83 9.32
C VAL A 314 -4.31 -11.20 8.94
N ARG A 315 -5.14 -10.21 8.63
CA ARG A 315 -6.55 -10.39 8.26
C ARG A 315 -6.93 -9.41 7.17
N ILE A 316 -7.73 -9.87 6.23
CA ILE A 316 -8.27 -9.06 5.12
C ILE A 316 -9.78 -9.28 5.08
N GLY A 317 -10.55 -8.22 4.83
CA GLY A 317 -12.01 -8.34 4.73
C GLY A 317 -12.72 -7.02 4.47
N ALA A 318 -14.05 -7.05 4.53
CA ALA A 318 -14.92 -5.92 4.16
C ALA A 318 -15.14 -4.88 5.27
N SER A 319 -14.65 -5.11 6.50
CA SER A 319 -14.86 -4.17 7.62
C SER A 319 -13.72 -4.14 8.62
N LYS A 320 -13.59 -3.01 9.33
CA LYS A 320 -12.63 -2.86 10.44
C LYS A 320 -12.79 -3.95 11.51
N ALA A 321 -14.02 -4.23 11.92
CA ALA A 321 -14.33 -5.22 12.95
C ALA A 321 -13.95 -6.65 12.53
N ALA A 322 -14.00 -6.95 11.23
CA ALA A 322 -13.59 -8.26 10.70
C ALA A 322 -12.06 -8.47 10.78
N VAL A 323 -11.28 -7.40 10.67
CA VAL A 323 -9.82 -7.50 10.49
C VAL A 323 -8.98 -7.06 11.70
N GLN A 324 -9.56 -6.37 12.68
CA GLN A 324 -8.82 -5.88 13.84
C GLN A 324 -8.10 -7.01 14.62
N PRO A 325 -6.76 -6.92 14.85
CA PRO A 325 -6.01 -7.95 15.59
C PRO A 325 -6.29 -8.01 17.10
N TYR A 326 -6.60 -6.88 17.73
CA TYR A 326 -6.51 -6.67 19.19
C TYR A 326 -7.80 -6.84 19.99
N ASN A 327 -8.88 -7.34 19.38
CA ASN A 327 -10.22 -7.44 20.00
C ASN A 327 -10.82 -8.86 19.92
N ARG A 328 -9.98 -9.89 19.81
CA ARG A 328 -10.42 -11.29 19.73
C ARG A 328 -9.55 -12.14 20.65
N GLY A 329 -10.05 -12.34 21.87
CA GLY A 329 -9.57 -13.36 22.80
C GLY A 329 -10.29 -14.68 22.57
#